data_AF-A0AAV3RG08-F1
#
_entry.id   AF-A0AAV3RG08-F1
#
_cell.length_a   1.000
_cell.length_b   1.000
_cell.length_c   1.000
_cell.angle_alpha   90.00
_cell.angle_beta   90.00
_cell.angle_gamma   90.00
#
_symmetry.space_group_name_H-M   'P 1'
#
loop_
_entity.id
_entity.type
_entity.pdbx_description
1 polymer ?
#
loop_
_entity_poly.entity_id
_entity_poly.type
_entity_poly.pdbx_seq_one_letter_code
_entity_poly.pdbx_strand_id
1 'polypeptide(L)'
;MLDRLLILEVASIESEWLRVTLHKWLDDEYCPEDTNIEISKVAANSYYKSLVEGETDIGDILLKMASELESISYQDSFHGAFSSANAAVNLIIQRIGQL
;
A
#
# COMPACT_ATOMS: atom_id res chain seq x y z
N MET A 1 16.29 21.81 2.54
CA MET A 1 15.03 22.13 3.27
C MET A 1 13.83 22.04 2.34
N LEU A 2 13.87 22.65 1.14
CA LEU A 2 12.84 22.44 0.10
C LEU A 2 12.69 20.98 -0.33
N ASP A 3 13.78 20.25 -0.53
CA ASP A 3 13.73 18.86 -1.01
C ASP A 3 12.98 17.92 -0.05
N ARG A 4 13.08 18.17 1.26
CA ARG A 4 12.37 17.39 2.27
C ARG A 4 10.87 17.64 2.24
N LEU A 5 10.45 18.89 2.03
CA LEU A 5 9.03 19.23 1.90
C LEU A 5 8.43 18.59 0.64
N LEU A 6 9.17 18.60 -0.47
CA LEU A 6 8.77 17.94 -1.70
C LEU A 6 8.62 16.43 -1.52
N ILE A 7 9.57 15.76 -0.85
CA ILE A 7 9.48 14.32 -0.55
C ILE A 7 8.21 14.02 0.27
N LEU A 8 7.92 14.81 1.30
CA LEU A 8 6.73 14.60 2.13
C LEU A 8 5.43 14.80 1.35
N GLU A 9 5.38 15.79 0.46
CA GLU A 9 4.21 16.06 -0.39
C GLU A 9 3.99 14.91 -1.39
N VAL A 10 5.05 14.50 -2.09
CA VAL A 10 4.99 13.37 -3.02
C VAL A 10 4.59 12.10 -2.29
N ALA A 11 5.21 11.78 -1.15
CA ALA A 11 4.87 10.60 -0.36
C ALA A 11 3.40 10.61 0.08
N SER A 12 2.85 11.77 0.46
CA SER A 12 1.43 11.89 0.83
C SER A 12 0.50 11.64 -0.36
N ILE A 13 0.84 12.17 -1.54
CA ILE A 13 0.04 11.99 -2.77
C ILE A 13 0.05 10.52 -3.18
N GLU A 14 1.22 9.90 -3.21
CA GLU A 14 1.40 8.50 -3.61
C GLU A 14 0.75 7.52 -2.63
N SER A 15 0.81 7.83 -1.32
CA SER A 15 0.11 7.08 -0.28
C SER A 15 -1.41 7.13 -0.45
N GLU A 16 -1.99 8.32 -0.64
CA GLU A 16 -3.44 8.46 -0.80
C GLU A 16 -3.93 7.80 -2.10
N TRP A 17 -3.15 7.91 -3.18
CA TRP A 17 -3.44 7.18 -4.40
C TRP A 17 -3.48 5.67 -4.17
N LEU A 18 -2.48 5.11 -3.47
CA LEU A 18 -2.43 3.68 -3.19
C LEU A 18 -3.63 3.24 -2.35
N ARG A 19 -3.99 4.03 -1.33
CA ARG A 19 -5.16 3.76 -0.46
C ARG A 19 -6.44 3.60 -1.28
N VAL A 20 -6.75 4.59 -2.13
CA VAL A 20 -7.98 4.58 -2.92
C VAL A 20 -7.96 3.47 -3.96
N THR A 21 -6.84 3.28 -4.64
CA THR A 21 -6.71 2.32 -5.74
C THR A 21 -6.72 0.88 -5.24
N LEU A 22 -5.99 0.59 -4.15
CA LEU A 22 -5.96 -0.74 -3.55
C LEU A 22 -7.32 -1.13 -2.98
N HIS A 23 -7.99 -0.22 -2.27
CA HIS A 23 -9.33 -0.49 -1.74
C HIS A 23 -10.29 -0.91 -2.87
N LYS A 24 -10.32 -0.11 -3.94
CA LYS A 24 -11.15 -0.43 -5.11
C LYS A 24 -10.76 -1.77 -5.73
N TRP A 25 -9.46 -2.02 -5.89
CA TRP A 25 -8.98 -3.26 -6.50
C TRP A 25 -9.39 -4.49 -5.68
N LEU A 26 -9.29 -4.42 -4.34
CA LEU A 26 -9.70 -5.51 -3.45
C LEU A 26 -11.21 -5.78 -3.53
N ASP A 27 -12.02 -4.71 -3.57
CA ASP A 27 -13.47 -4.82 -3.71
C ASP A 27 -13.87 -5.43 -5.07
N ASP A 28 -13.16 -5.06 -6.14
CA ASP A 28 -13.38 -5.56 -7.50
C ASP A 28 -12.92 -7.03 -7.66
N GLU A 29 -11.82 -7.44 -7.02
CA GLU A 29 -11.23 -8.79 -7.13
C GLU A 29 -11.95 -9.82 -6.26
N TYR A 30 -12.32 -9.45 -5.02
CA TYR A 30 -12.90 -10.37 -4.05
C TYR A 30 -14.38 -10.08 -3.84
N CYS A 31 -14.65 -9.05 -3.05
CA CYS A 31 -15.94 -8.41 -2.82
C CYS A 31 -15.72 -7.26 -1.82
N PRO A 32 -16.67 -6.32 -1.70
CA PRO A 32 -16.59 -5.26 -0.69
C PRO A 32 -16.62 -5.78 0.74
N GLU A 33 -15.60 -5.43 1.54
CA GLU A 33 -15.46 -5.81 2.94
C GLU A 33 -14.81 -4.70 3.78
N ASP A 34 -15.19 -4.58 5.05
CA ASP A 34 -14.56 -3.61 5.97
C ASP A 34 -13.05 -3.86 6.12
N THR A 35 -12.63 -5.13 6.03
CA THR A 35 -11.21 -5.52 6.05
C THR A 35 -10.43 -4.90 4.88
N ASN A 36 -11.02 -4.73 3.69
CA ASN A 36 -10.36 -4.06 2.55
C ASN A 36 -10.07 -2.58 2.85
N ILE A 37 -10.94 -1.92 3.62
CA ILE A 37 -10.72 -0.55 4.08
C ILE A 37 -9.50 -0.49 5.00
N GLU A 38 -9.37 -1.42 5.95
CA GLU A 38 -8.22 -1.46 6.87
C GLU A 38 -6.92 -1.77 6.13
N ILE A 39 -6.94 -2.76 5.23
CA ILE A 39 -5.79 -3.15 4.41
C ILE A 39 -5.30 -1.96 3.61
N SER A 40 -6.20 -1.25 2.93
CA SER A 40 -5.82 -0.09 2.11
C SER A 40 -5.17 1.02 2.93
N LYS A 41 -5.64 1.27 4.15
CA LYS A 41 -5.05 2.26 5.07
C LYS A 41 -3.66 1.84 5.54
N VAL A 42 -3.50 0.59 5.96
CA VAL A 42 -2.20 0.08 6.45
C VAL A 42 -1.18 0.04 5.33
N ALA A 43 -1.54 -0.48 4.15
CA ALA A 43 -0.66 -0.52 2.98
C ALA A 43 -0.23 0.89 2.53
N ALA A 44 -1.17 1.85 2.47
CA ALA A 44 -0.87 3.23 2.14
C ALA A 44 0.09 3.90 3.13
N ASN A 45 -0.11 3.68 4.43
CA ASN A 45 0.78 4.19 5.47
C ASN A 45 2.16 3.53 5.42
N SER A 46 2.22 2.23 5.12
CA SER A 46 3.47 1.50 4.89
C SER A 46 4.28 2.14 3.76
N TYR A 47 3.61 2.36 2.64
CA TYR A 47 4.23 2.96 1.46
C TYR A 47 4.69 4.39 1.71
N TYR A 48 3.88 5.20 2.40
CA TYR A 48 4.27 6.54 2.84
C TYR A 48 5.59 6.52 3.63
N LYS A 49 5.70 5.65 4.65
CA LYS A 49 6.91 5.55 5.46
C LYS A 49 8.11 5.15 4.61
N SER A 50 7.96 4.17 3.73
CA SER A 50 9.02 3.75 2.81
C SER A 50 9.51 4.91 1.94
N LEU A 51 8.60 5.68 1.35
CA LEU A 51 8.96 6.86 0.52
C LEU A 51 9.68 7.94 1.34
N VAL A 52 9.22 8.21 2.57
CA VAL A 52 9.85 9.20 3.47
C VAL A 52 11.24 8.73 3.95
N GLU A 53 11.42 7.44 4.13
CA GLU A 53 12.71 6.81 4.47
C GLU A 53 13.65 6.71 3.25
N GLY A 54 13.14 6.96 2.04
CA GLY A 54 13.91 6.86 0.80
C GLY A 54 14.13 5.42 0.33
N GLU A 55 13.29 4.48 0.77
CA GLU A 55 13.33 3.09 0.32
C GLU A 55 12.88 3.00 -1.15
N THR A 56 13.66 2.27 -1.95
CA THR A 56 13.44 2.12 -3.40
C THR A 56 13.43 0.66 -3.85
N ASP A 57 13.89 -0.27 -3.02
CA ASP A 57 13.81 -1.69 -3.32
C ASP A 57 12.37 -2.18 -3.13
N ILE A 58 11.80 -2.74 -4.20
CA ILE A 58 10.41 -3.16 -4.20
C ILE A 58 10.16 -4.39 -3.33
N GLY A 59 11.18 -5.24 -3.16
CA GLY A 59 11.13 -6.40 -2.28
C GLY A 59 11.11 -5.98 -0.82
N ASP A 60 11.92 -4.99 -0.45
CA ASP A 60 11.93 -4.43 0.91
C ASP A 60 10.61 -3.71 1.23
N ILE A 61 10.05 -2.95 0.27
CA ILE A 61 8.71 -2.36 0.40
C ILE A 61 7.65 -3.46 0.60
N LEU A 62 7.70 -4.53 -0.18
CA LEU A 62 6.76 -5.66 -0.08
C LEU A 62 6.83 -6.31 1.30
N LEU A 63 8.02 -6.66 1.78
CA LEU A 63 8.21 -7.37 3.04
C LEU A 63 7.81 -6.51 4.24
N LYS A 64 8.17 -5.22 4.22
CA LYS A 64 7.75 -4.26 5.26
C LYS A 64 6.23 -4.14 5.31
N MET A 65 5.59 -4.00 4.14
CA MET A 65 4.14 -3.88 4.04
C MET A 65 3.43 -5.16 4.48
N ALA A 66 3.90 -6.33 4.05
CA ALA A 66 3.36 -7.61 4.46
C ALA A 66 3.43 -7.78 5.98
N SER A 67 4.55 -7.41 6.60
CA SER A 67 4.70 -7.46 8.06
C SER A 67 3.75 -6.51 8.78
N GLU A 68 3.55 -5.28 8.29
CA GLU A 68 2.59 -4.35 8.90
C GLU A 68 1.14 -4.82 8.73
N LEU A 69 0.81 -5.47 7.61
CA LEU A 69 -0.51 -6.02 7.33
C LEU A 69 -0.89 -7.24 8.18
N GLU A 70 0.07 -7.91 8.83
CA GLU A 70 -0.21 -8.97 9.82
C GLU A 70 -0.93 -8.44 11.08
N SER A 71 -0.95 -7.11 11.29
CA SER A 71 -1.68 -6.50 12.41
C SER A 71 -3.20 -6.51 12.25
N ILE A 72 -3.72 -6.83 11.06
CA ILE A 72 -5.14 -6.85 10.73
C ILE A 72 -5.74 -8.26 11.00
N SER A 73 -7.02 -8.30 11.41
CA SER A 73 -7.77 -9.56 11.48
C SER A 73 -8.35 -9.93 10.11
N TYR A 74 -8.06 -11.14 9.64
CA TYR A 74 -8.58 -11.71 8.38
C TYR A 74 -9.58 -12.84 8.60
N GLN A 75 -10.10 -13.03 9.81
CA GLN A 75 -10.93 -14.19 10.17
C GLN A 75 -12.12 -14.41 9.23
N ASP A 76 -12.69 -13.32 8.72
CA ASP A 76 -13.85 -13.33 7.82
C ASP A 76 -13.52 -12.86 6.40
N SER A 77 -12.23 -12.80 6.01
CA SER A 77 -11.82 -12.29 4.70
C SER A 77 -11.31 -13.40 3.77
N PHE A 78 -11.47 -13.19 2.45
CA PHE A 78 -11.09 -14.15 1.40
C PHE A 78 -9.58 -14.21 1.11
N HIS A 79 -8.82 -13.27 1.64
CA HIS A 79 -7.39 -13.08 1.35
C HIS A 79 -6.64 -12.71 2.63
N GLY A 80 -5.31 -12.71 2.56
CA GLY A 80 -4.44 -12.47 3.72
C GLY A 80 -3.47 -11.30 3.52
N ALA A 81 -2.64 -11.08 4.55
CA ALA A 81 -1.65 -10.01 4.56
C ALA A 81 -0.69 -10.05 3.36
N PHE A 82 -0.14 -11.23 3.04
CA PHE A 82 0.82 -11.34 1.95
C PHE A 82 0.19 -11.15 0.57
N SER A 83 -1.01 -11.69 0.31
CA SER A 83 -1.72 -11.45 -0.95
C SER A 83 -2.09 -9.97 -1.11
N SER A 84 -2.50 -9.33 -0.03
CA SER A 84 -2.80 -7.89 0.00
C SER A 84 -1.57 -7.02 -0.29
N ALA A 85 -0.43 -7.35 0.32
CA ALA A 85 0.84 -6.66 0.08
C ALA A 85 1.29 -6.81 -1.38
N ASN A 86 1.16 -8.00 -1.96
CA ASN A 86 1.48 -8.22 -3.37
C ASN A 86 0.57 -7.42 -4.30
N ALA A 87 -0.75 -7.37 -4.03
CA ALA A 87 -1.67 -6.54 -4.80
C ALA A 87 -1.26 -5.07 -4.78
N ALA A 88 -0.94 -4.54 -3.59
CA ALA A 88 -0.46 -3.18 -3.42
C ALA A 88 0.82 -2.90 -4.22
N VAL A 89 1.81 -3.78 -4.11
CA VAL A 89 3.10 -3.63 -4.82
C VAL A 89 2.94 -3.75 -6.34
N ASN A 90 2.07 -4.64 -6.82
CA ASN A 90 1.75 -4.72 -8.25
C ASN A 90 1.17 -3.41 -8.77
N LEU A 91 0.27 -2.76 -8.01
CA LEU A 91 -0.25 -1.44 -8.36
C LEU A 91 0.87 -0.38 -8.38
N ILE A 92 1.75 -0.37 -7.37
CA ILE A 92 2.90 0.54 -7.33
C ILE A 92 3.78 0.38 -8.57
N ILE A 93 4.12 -0.87 -8.93
CA ILE A 93 4.94 -1.16 -10.12
C ILE A 93 4.25 -0.65 -11.40
N GLN A 94 2.94 -0.89 -11.54
CA GLN A 94 2.18 -0.40 -12.69
C GLN A 94 2.19 1.12 -12.78
N ARG A 95 2.06 1.82 -11.65
CA ARG A 95 2.10 3.29 -11.59
C ARG A 95 3.48 3.83 -11.96
N ILE A 96 4.55 3.25 -11.43
CA ILE A 96 5.92 3.66 -11.76
C ILE A 96 6.23 3.40 -13.24
N GLY A 97 5.79 2.27 -13.79
CA GLY A 97 5.99 1.94 -15.21
C GLY A 97 5.18 2.78 -16.20
N GLN A 98 4.22 3.60 -15.73
CA GLN A 98 3.45 4.55 -16.54
C GLN A 98 4.06 5.97 -16.53
N LEU A 99 5.04 6.23 -15.66
CA LEU A 99 5.83 7.48 -15.61
C LEU A 99 6.99 7.43 -16.62
#